data_AF-K8X4I0-F1
#
_entry.id   AF-K8X4I0-F1
#
_cell.length_a   1.000
_cell.length_b   1.000
_cell.length_c   1.000
_cell.angle_alpha   90.00
_cell.angle_beta   90.00
_cell.angle_gamma   90.00
#
_symmetry.space_group_name_H-M   'P 1'
#
loop_
_entity.id
_entity.type
_entity.pdbx_description
1 polymer ?
#
loop_
_entity_poly.entity_id
_entity_poly.type
_entity_poly.pdbx_seq_one_letter_code
_entity_poly.pdbx_strand_id
1 'polypeptide(L)'
;MPALVDTPEKRLILSVEDDFRSRIKPLLTDLDENPIAAIYSPDEGPGEVWVLPAETLAPDEWLVAALEAWSEQDPTRFPARPRWSTNPEWMSYDELKLIEELQRTEEQLTQAVAELDAERLRAEERLRAATSTADQNERLLLTSTDAELVDQVMVVLKAIGFDVTDMDDGRREKLEDLRVRDGEWEAIVEVKGYTAGGKPSDLMKIARFSALYAADKRLPPSAQWYVVNQFREKDPSQRRGLMSNHLEDVAAFAEASGLVIDTRSLFSLQRALLRGDLEASAARELLKSATGVFAFTSDRD
;
A
#
# COMPACT_ATOMS: atom_id res chain seq x y z
N MET A 1 15.06 -8.62 -53.90
CA MET A 1 16.29 -9.40 -54.01
C MET A 1 16.80 -9.70 -52.61
N PRO A 2 16.59 -10.91 -52.08
CA PRO A 2 17.29 -11.39 -50.90
C PRO A 2 18.49 -12.23 -51.32
N ALA A 3 19.56 -12.11 -50.55
CA ALA A 3 20.89 -12.62 -50.84
C ALA A 3 20.94 -14.15 -50.88
N LEU A 4 21.69 -14.67 -51.86
CA LEU A 4 22.27 -16.00 -51.79
C LEU A 4 23.14 -16.06 -50.52
N VAL A 5 22.72 -16.87 -49.55
CA VAL A 5 23.58 -17.27 -48.45
C VAL A 5 24.43 -18.43 -48.96
N ASP A 6 25.72 -18.20 -48.83
CA ASP A 6 26.84 -19.05 -49.21
C ASP A 6 26.63 -20.51 -48.81
N THR A 7 26.87 -21.39 -49.79
CA THR A 7 27.04 -22.83 -49.58
C THR A 7 28.12 -23.06 -48.52
N PRO A 8 27.87 -23.83 -47.45
CA PRO A 8 28.96 -24.25 -46.59
C PRO A 8 29.68 -25.43 -47.25
N GLU A 9 30.65 -25.13 -48.13
CA GLU A 9 31.77 -26.03 -48.38
C GLU A 9 32.67 -26.04 -47.14
N LYS A 10 32.25 -26.81 -46.14
CA LYS A 10 33.12 -27.40 -45.13
C LYS A 10 32.36 -28.53 -44.48
N ARG A 11 32.65 -29.76 -44.92
CA ARG A 11 32.41 -30.94 -44.09
C ARG A 11 33.21 -30.74 -42.81
N LEU A 12 32.56 -30.23 -41.76
CA LEU A 12 33.03 -30.41 -40.41
C LEU A 12 32.86 -31.91 -40.13
N ILE A 13 33.90 -32.69 -40.42
CA ILE A 13 34.04 -33.99 -39.77
C ILE A 13 34.36 -33.65 -38.33
N LEU A 14 33.33 -33.51 -37.50
CA LEU A 14 33.48 -33.51 -36.06
C LEU A 14 34.14 -34.85 -35.71
N SER A 15 35.37 -34.81 -35.18
CA SER A 15 35.92 -35.97 -34.49
C SER A 15 34.97 -36.26 -33.34
N VAL A 16 34.17 -37.30 -33.48
CA VAL A 16 33.14 -37.64 -32.51
C VAL A 16 33.87 -38.16 -31.28
N GLU A 17 33.99 -37.32 -30.25
CA GLU A 17 34.31 -37.78 -28.90
C GLU A 17 33.24 -38.83 -28.51
N ASP A 18 33.65 -39.94 -27.90
CA ASP A 18 32.77 -41.09 -27.57
C ASP A 18 31.49 -40.68 -26.81
N ASP A 19 31.52 -39.56 -26.09
CA ASP A 19 30.40 -38.98 -25.36
C ASP A 19 29.25 -38.53 -26.29
N PHE A 20 29.54 -37.91 -27.44
CA PHE A 20 28.50 -37.46 -28.37
C PHE A 20 27.81 -38.62 -29.09
N ARG A 21 28.55 -39.68 -29.42
CA ARG A 21 27.99 -40.90 -30.03
C ARG A 21 27.00 -41.60 -29.10
N SER A 22 27.22 -41.55 -27.79
CA SER A 22 26.32 -42.15 -26.79
C SER A 22 24.94 -41.48 -26.72
N ARG A 23 24.82 -40.25 -27.24
CA ARG A 23 23.60 -39.42 -27.22
C ARG A 23 22.84 -39.42 -28.54
N ILE A 24 23.32 -40.19 -29.51
CA ILE A 24 22.69 -40.37 -30.81
C ILE A 24 22.19 -41.81 -30.88
N LYS A 25 20.87 -41.95 -30.98
CA LYS A 25 20.25 -43.23 -31.34
C LYS A 25 19.96 -43.22 -32.84
N PRO A 26 20.73 -43.95 -33.67
CA PRO A 26 20.50 -43.98 -35.10
C PRO A 26 19.15 -44.64 -35.42
N LEU A 27 18.39 -44.01 -36.30
CA LEU A 27 17.17 -44.57 -36.91
C LEU A 27 17.46 -45.19 -38.28
N LEU A 28 18.40 -44.59 -39.01
CA LEU A 28 18.88 -45.05 -40.31
C LEU A 28 20.37 -44.73 -40.46
N THR A 29 21.15 -45.64 -41.03
CA THR A 29 22.58 -45.45 -41.30
C THR A 29 22.93 -45.65 -42.78
N ASP A 30 24.05 -45.07 -43.22
CA ASP A 30 24.66 -45.40 -44.50
C ASP A 30 25.44 -46.74 -44.45
N LEU A 31 26.10 -47.10 -45.57
CA LEU A 31 26.90 -48.31 -45.69
C LEU A 31 28.19 -48.29 -44.83
N ASP A 32 28.59 -47.10 -44.38
CA ASP A 32 29.76 -46.87 -43.52
C ASP A 32 29.34 -46.69 -42.05
N GLU A 33 28.10 -47.08 -41.69
CA GLU A 33 27.49 -46.99 -40.36
C GLU A 33 27.27 -45.56 -39.83
N ASN A 34 27.34 -44.53 -40.68
CA ASN A 34 27.05 -43.16 -40.24
C ASN A 34 25.54 -42.92 -40.18
N PRO A 35 25.02 -42.27 -39.12
CA PRO A 35 23.59 -41.97 -39.02
C PRO A 35 23.14 -40.96 -40.07
N ILE A 36 22.16 -41.36 -40.90
CA ILE A 36 21.44 -40.52 -41.86
C ILE A 36 20.20 -39.89 -41.19
N ALA A 37 19.54 -40.63 -40.29
CA ALA A 37 18.45 -40.16 -39.44
C ALA A 37 18.69 -40.64 -38.01
N ALA A 38 18.37 -39.82 -37.01
CA ALA A 38 18.64 -40.18 -35.62
C ALA A 38 17.72 -39.45 -34.62
N ILE A 39 17.61 -40.03 -33.44
CA ILE A 39 17.12 -39.35 -32.25
C ILE A 39 18.33 -38.85 -31.47
N TYR A 40 18.37 -37.55 -31.22
CA TYR A 40 19.42 -36.87 -30.48
C TYR A 40 18.88 -36.37 -29.14
N SER A 41 19.63 -36.59 -28.07
CA SER A 41 19.32 -36.07 -26.72
C SER A 41 20.37 -35.01 -26.33
N PRO A 42 20.04 -33.71 -26.49
CA PRO A 42 20.91 -32.60 -26.08
C PRO A 42 21.11 -32.52 -24.56
N ASP A 43 22.22 -31.93 -24.13
CA ASP A 43 22.49 -31.68 -22.69
C ASP A 43 21.62 -30.56 -22.11
N GLU A 44 21.30 -29.57 -22.94
CA GLU A 44 20.52 -28.40 -22.55
C GLU A 44 19.45 -28.12 -23.62
N GLY A 45 18.25 -27.75 -23.17
CA GLY A 45 17.11 -27.44 -24.05
C GLY A 45 16.15 -28.62 -24.21
N PRO A 46 15.68 -28.94 -25.44
CA PRO A 46 14.69 -30.01 -25.64
C PRO A 46 15.29 -31.36 -25.22
N GLY A 47 14.53 -32.17 -24.46
CA GLY A 47 15.01 -33.46 -23.96
C GLY A 47 15.24 -34.52 -25.04
N GLU A 48 14.58 -34.39 -26.19
CA GLU A 48 14.72 -35.28 -27.34
C GLU A 48 14.46 -34.53 -28.65
N VAL A 49 15.28 -34.79 -29.67
CA VAL A 49 15.17 -34.17 -31.00
C VAL A 49 15.27 -35.25 -32.07
N TRP A 50 14.25 -35.36 -32.92
CA TRP A 50 14.27 -36.24 -34.08
C TRP A 50 14.89 -35.48 -35.25
N VAL A 51 16.03 -35.97 -35.73
CA VAL A 51 16.78 -35.41 -36.85
C VAL A 51 16.54 -36.31 -38.07
N LEU A 52 15.90 -35.74 -39.08
CA LEU A 52 15.54 -36.41 -40.32
C LEU A 52 16.22 -35.72 -41.52
N PRO A 53 16.54 -36.45 -42.61
CA PRO A 53 17.03 -35.86 -43.85
C PRO A 53 16.11 -34.79 -44.41
N ALA A 54 16.67 -33.82 -45.13
CA ALA A 54 15.88 -32.75 -45.76
C ALA A 54 14.91 -33.29 -46.83
N GLU A 55 15.26 -34.43 -47.44
CA GLU A 55 14.48 -35.11 -48.47
C GLU A 55 13.44 -36.10 -47.90
N THR A 56 13.18 -36.06 -46.59
CA THR A 56 12.17 -36.91 -45.94
C THR A 56 10.80 -36.74 -46.57
N LEU A 57 10.25 -37.84 -47.08
CA LEU A 57 8.88 -37.90 -47.60
C LEU A 57 7.88 -38.04 -46.43
N ALA A 58 6.68 -37.48 -46.59
CA ALA A 58 5.59 -37.54 -45.60
C ALA A 58 6.01 -37.06 -44.18
N PRO A 59 6.43 -35.79 -44.02
CA PRO A 59 6.87 -35.25 -42.72
C PRO A 59 5.79 -35.28 -41.64
N ASP A 60 4.51 -35.29 -42.03
CA ASP A 60 3.34 -35.43 -41.16
C ASP A 60 3.26 -36.82 -40.52
N GLU A 61 3.57 -37.89 -41.25
CA GLU A 61 3.62 -39.25 -40.70
C GLU A 61 4.76 -39.40 -39.67
N TRP A 62 5.90 -38.76 -39.92
CA TRP A 62 7.02 -38.71 -38.97
C TRP A 62 6.70 -37.91 -37.70
N LEU A 63 5.91 -36.83 -37.82
CA LEU A 63 5.44 -36.08 -36.66
C LEU A 63 4.50 -36.93 -35.78
N VAL A 64 3.59 -37.71 -36.40
CA VAL A 64 2.72 -38.64 -35.66
C VAL A 64 3.57 -39.70 -34.95
N ALA A 65 4.55 -40.28 -35.62
CA ALA A 65 5.44 -41.28 -35.03
C ALA A 65 6.24 -40.71 -33.83
N ALA A 66 6.73 -39.47 -33.92
CA ALA A 66 7.42 -38.80 -32.83
C ALA A 66 6.49 -38.53 -31.63
N LEU A 67 5.25 -38.06 -31.89
CA LEU A 67 4.24 -37.83 -30.84
C LEU A 67 3.82 -39.14 -30.15
N GLU A 68 3.69 -40.24 -30.89
CA GLU A 68 3.43 -41.56 -30.31
C GLU A 68 4.59 -42.02 -29.41
N ALA A 69 5.84 -41.86 -29.87
CA ALA A 69 7.02 -42.20 -29.08
C ALA A 69 7.15 -41.35 -27.80
N TRP A 70 6.88 -40.04 -27.88
CA TRP A 70 6.87 -39.17 -26.70
C TRP A 70 5.70 -39.45 -25.76
N SER A 71 4.55 -39.88 -26.29
CA SER A 71 3.41 -40.29 -25.48
C SER A 71 3.68 -41.52 -24.63
N GLU A 72 4.58 -42.43 -25.05
CA GLU A 72 4.99 -43.57 -24.22
C GLU A 72 5.75 -43.11 -22.97
N GLN A 73 6.46 -41.99 -23.06
CA GLN A 73 7.31 -41.45 -22.00
C GLN A 73 6.54 -40.48 -21.08
N ASP A 74 5.72 -39.59 -21.66
CA ASP A 74 4.88 -38.62 -20.93
C ASP A 74 3.49 -38.48 -21.59
N PRO A 75 2.54 -39.37 -21.25
CA PRO A 75 1.21 -39.40 -21.86
C PRO A 75 0.32 -38.23 -21.44
N THR A 76 0.69 -37.48 -20.40
CA THR A 76 -0.07 -36.30 -19.95
C THR A 76 0.28 -35.09 -20.79
N ARG A 77 1.56 -34.94 -21.12
CA ARG A 77 2.06 -33.82 -21.91
C ARG A 77 1.95 -34.05 -23.42
N PHE A 78 2.08 -35.30 -23.87
CA PHE A 78 2.00 -35.69 -25.29
C PHE A 78 1.00 -36.83 -25.45
N PRO A 79 -0.31 -36.57 -25.68
CA PRO A 79 -1.27 -37.63 -25.90
C PRO A 79 -1.13 -38.25 -27.30
N ALA A 80 -0.84 -39.55 -27.39
CA ALA A 80 -0.55 -40.28 -28.64
C ALA A 80 -1.55 -40.03 -29.78
N ARG A 81 -2.85 -40.00 -29.46
CA ARG A 81 -3.96 -39.67 -30.38
C ARG A 81 -5.11 -39.10 -29.54
N PRO A 82 -6.00 -38.26 -30.10
CA PRO A 82 -7.27 -37.96 -29.43
C PRO A 82 -7.98 -39.28 -29.16
N ARG A 83 -8.23 -39.62 -27.90
CA ARG A 83 -8.94 -40.85 -27.56
C ARG A 83 -10.34 -40.75 -28.16
N TRP A 84 -10.81 -41.79 -28.86
CA TRP A 84 -12.16 -41.80 -29.41
C TRP A 84 -13.21 -41.57 -28.31
N SER A 85 -12.94 -42.02 -27.08
CA SER A 85 -13.79 -41.81 -25.90
C SER A 85 -13.85 -40.36 -25.43
N THR A 86 -12.98 -39.48 -25.95
CA THR A 86 -13.01 -38.03 -25.72
C THR A 86 -13.60 -37.25 -26.91
N ASN A 87 -14.04 -37.94 -27.97
CA ASN A 87 -14.81 -37.32 -29.05
C ASN A 87 -16.30 -37.28 -28.64
N PRO A 88 -16.97 -36.11 -28.65
CA PRO A 88 -18.38 -35.97 -28.30
C PRO A 88 -19.33 -36.92 -29.05
N GLU A 89 -18.99 -37.34 -30.28
CA GLU A 89 -19.78 -38.29 -31.07
C GLU A 89 -19.86 -39.70 -30.43
N TRP A 90 -18.87 -40.06 -29.59
CA TRP A 90 -18.74 -41.38 -28.98
C TRP A 90 -18.85 -41.35 -27.45
N MET A 91 -19.09 -40.18 -26.85
CA MET A 91 -19.36 -40.02 -25.43
C MET A 91 -20.78 -40.48 -25.08
N SER A 92 -20.97 -40.96 -23.84
CA SER A 92 -22.31 -41.23 -23.32
C SER A 92 -23.08 -39.92 -23.06
N TYR A 93 -24.41 -40.04 -22.96
CA TYR A 93 -25.28 -38.90 -22.65
C TYR A 93 -24.93 -38.22 -21.32
N ASP A 94 -24.60 -39.01 -20.28
CA ASP A 94 -24.25 -38.47 -18.96
C ASP A 94 -22.90 -37.72 -19.00
N GLU A 95 -21.92 -38.21 -19.76
CA GLU A 95 -20.64 -37.51 -19.96
C GLU A 95 -20.82 -36.17 -20.67
N LEU A 96 -21.62 -36.13 -21.74
CA LEU A 96 -21.92 -34.87 -22.45
C LEU A 96 -22.62 -33.86 -21.53
N LYS A 97 -23.57 -34.32 -20.71
CA LYS A 97 -24.26 -33.46 -19.74
C LYS A 97 -23.30 -32.90 -18.69
N LEU A 98 -22.41 -33.73 -18.14
CA LEU A 98 -21.41 -33.28 -17.16
C LEU A 98 -20.41 -32.30 -17.77
N ILE A 99 -20.04 -32.47 -19.03
CA ILE A 99 -19.18 -31.50 -19.76
C ILE A 99 -19.89 -30.15 -19.91
N GLU A 100 -21.17 -30.14 -20.29
CA GLU A 100 -21.95 -28.89 -20.35
C GLU A 100 -22.07 -28.23 -18.98
N GLU A 101 -22.29 -29.01 -17.91
CA GLU A 101 -22.33 -28.50 -16.53
C GLU A 101 -21.00 -27.90 -16.10
N LEU A 102 -19.88 -28.55 -16.46
CA LEU A 102 -18.53 -28.05 -16.18
C LEU A 102 -18.27 -26.74 -16.95
N GLN A 103 -18.59 -26.68 -18.24
CA GLN A 103 -18.44 -25.47 -19.05
C GLN A 103 -19.24 -24.29 -18.48
N ARG A 104 -20.50 -24.51 -18.11
CA ARG A 104 -21.32 -23.48 -17.45
C ARG A 104 -20.70 -23.01 -16.13
N THR A 105 -20.13 -23.93 -15.36
CA THR A 105 -19.46 -23.61 -14.10
C THR A 105 -18.18 -22.79 -14.33
N GLU A 106 -17.39 -23.13 -15.36
CA GLU A 106 -16.19 -22.39 -15.76
C GLU A 106 -16.53 -20.97 -16.26
N GLU A 107 -17.60 -20.82 -17.03
CA GLU A 107 -18.12 -19.52 -17.47
C GLU A 107 -18.56 -18.67 -16.27
N GLN A 108 -19.32 -19.26 -15.33
CA GLN A 108 -19.75 -18.60 -14.10
C GLN A 108 -18.56 -18.18 -13.24
N LEU A 109 -17.55 -19.04 -13.10
CA LEU A 109 -16.32 -18.73 -12.37
C LEU A 109 -15.59 -17.56 -13.02
N THR A 110 -15.44 -17.58 -14.34
CA THR A 110 -14.78 -16.52 -15.10
C THR A 110 -15.51 -15.18 -14.91
N GLN A 111 -16.84 -15.19 -14.96
CA GLN A 111 -17.65 -14.00 -14.72
C GLN A 111 -17.50 -13.49 -13.28
N ALA A 112 -17.61 -14.38 -12.28
CA ALA A 112 -17.51 -14.02 -10.87
C ALA A 112 -16.13 -13.44 -10.53
N VAL A 113 -15.05 -14.01 -11.09
CA VAL A 113 -13.69 -13.49 -10.93
C VAL A 113 -13.57 -12.09 -11.52
N ALA A 114 -14.09 -11.88 -12.74
CA ALA A 114 -14.06 -10.57 -13.39
C ALA A 114 -14.84 -9.51 -12.60
N GLU A 115 -15.99 -9.87 -12.03
CA GLU A 115 -16.80 -8.98 -11.18
C GLU A 115 -16.06 -8.61 -9.89
N LEU A 116 -15.50 -9.59 -9.18
CA LEU A 116 -14.74 -9.35 -7.94
C LEU A 116 -13.47 -8.53 -8.18
N ASP A 117 -12.76 -8.76 -9.29
CA ASP A 117 -11.59 -7.96 -9.65
C ASP A 117 -11.98 -6.50 -9.96
N ALA A 118 -13.11 -6.28 -10.63
CA ALA A 118 -13.62 -4.92 -10.85
C ALA A 118 -14.01 -4.23 -9.53
N GLU A 119 -14.61 -4.95 -8.59
CA GLU A 119 -14.91 -4.44 -7.24
C GLU A 119 -13.63 -4.10 -6.46
N ARG A 120 -12.62 -4.98 -6.51
CA ARG A 120 -11.32 -4.75 -5.89
C ARG A 120 -10.66 -3.48 -6.41
N LEU A 121 -10.60 -3.31 -7.73
CA LEU A 121 -10.02 -2.12 -8.35
C LEU A 121 -10.74 -0.83 -7.93
N ARG A 122 -12.08 -0.84 -7.89
CA ARG A 122 -12.87 0.30 -7.41
C ARG A 122 -12.59 0.59 -5.93
N ALA A 123 -12.46 -0.44 -5.10
CA ALA A 123 -12.13 -0.27 -3.69
C ALA A 123 -10.72 0.34 -3.51
N GLU A 124 -9.74 -0.10 -4.29
CA GLU A 124 -8.37 0.44 -4.29
C GLU A 124 -8.32 1.91 -4.75
N GLU A 125 -9.10 2.29 -5.75
CA GLU A 125 -9.23 3.70 -6.17
C GLU A 125 -9.85 4.56 -5.08
N ARG A 126 -10.94 4.09 -4.46
CA ARG A 126 -11.58 4.79 -3.34
C ARG A 126 -10.63 4.93 -2.15
N LEU A 127 -9.84 3.90 -1.83
CA LEU A 127 -8.86 3.94 -0.76
C LEU A 127 -7.74 4.95 -1.06
N ARG A 128 -7.24 4.99 -2.30
CA ARG A 128 -6.23 5.98 -2.71
C ARG A 128 -6.76 7.41 -2.61
N ALA A 129 -7.97 7.67 -3.09
CA ALA A 129 -8.61 8.98 -2.99
C ALA A 129 -8.84 9.40 -1.53
N ALA A 130 -9.32 8.47 -0.68
CA ALA A 130 -9.50 8.72 0.75
C ALA A 130 -8.17 8.98 1.46
N THR A 131 -7.11 8.25 1.10
CA THR A 131 -5.76 8.45 1.65
C THR A 131 -5.24 9.84 1.32
N SER A 132 -5.31 10.25 0.05
CA SER A 132 -4.88 11.58 -0.37
C SER A 132 -5.67 12.70 0.32
N THR A 133 -6.98 12.48 0.51
CA THR A 133 -7.83 13.44 1.23
C THR A 133 -7.43 13.54 2.70
N ALA A 134 -7.14 12.42 3.36
CA ALA A 134 -6.71 12.40 4.76
C ALA A 134 -5.35 13.08 4.96
N ASP A 135 -4.41 12.87 4.03
CA ASP A 135 -3.08 13.49 4.04
C ASP A 135 -3.13 15.02 3.92
N GLN A 136 -4.11 15.54 3.16
CA GLN A 136 -4.33 16.98 2.96
C GLN A 136 -5.24 17.62 4.02
N ASN A 137 -5.78 16.84 4.97
CA ASN A 137 -6.71 17.32 5.99
C ASN A 137 -6.32 16.79 7.38
N GLU A 138 -6.97 15.72 7.84
CA GLU A 138 -6.86 15.18 9.21
C GLU A 138 -5.41 14.91 9.65
N ARG A 139 -4.58 14.35 8.75
CA ARG A 139 -3.19 14.01 9.07
C ARG A 139 -2.26 15.22 9.13
N LEU A 140 -2.70 16.41 8.70
CA LEU A 140 -1.92 17.64 8.89
C LEU A 140 -1.64 17.91 10.37
N LEU A 141 -2.52 17.50 11.30
CA LEU A 141 -2.24 17.54 12.74
C LEU A 141 -0.95 16.79 13.12
N LEU A 142 -0.65 15.72 12.39
CA LEU A 142 0.46 14.82 12.69
C LEU A 142 1.72 15.19 11.91
N THR A 143 1.60 15.81 10.74
CA THR A 143 2.72 16.01 9.80
C THR A 143 3.12 17.46 9.60
N SER A 144 2.19 18.42 9.72
CA SER A 144 2.43 19.82 9.38
C SER A 144 3.13 20.62 10.48
N THR A 145 3.50 21.86 10.16
CA THR A 145 4.08 22.86 11.06
C THR A 145 3.63 24.26 10.63
N ASP A 146 3.91 25.27 11.46
CA ASP A 146 3.66 26.68 11.15
C ASP A 146 2.19 26.95 10.79
N ALA A 147 1.93 27.79 9.78
CA ALA A 147 0.57 28.23 9.43
C ALA A 147 -0.39 27.06 9.11
N GLU A 148 0.09 26.05 8.39
CA GLU A 148 -0.72 24.86 8.04
C GLU A 148 -1.17 24.09 9.29
N LEU A 149 -0.32 24.03 10.32
CA LEU A 149 -0.68 23.40 11.59
C LEU A 149 -1.68 24.26 12.38
N VAL A 150 -1.51 25.58 12.38
CA VAL A 150 -2.44 26.52 13.04
C VAL A 150 -3.83 26.39 12.41
N ASP A 151 -3.91 26.41 11.08
CA ASP A 151 -5.16 26.25 10.34
C ASP A 151 -5.86 24.93 10.67
N GLN A 152 -5.12 23.82 10.68
CA GLN A 152 -5.70 22.52 10.99
C GLN A 152 -6.16 22.42 12.44
N VAL A 153 -5.42 22.98 13.39
CA VAL A 153 -5.85 23.05 14.80
C VAL A 153 -7.12 23.89 14.94
N MET A 154 -7.21 25.02 14.24
CA MET A 154 -8.42 25.85 14.20
C MET A 154 -9.62 25.06 13.66
N VAL A 155 -9.46 24.32 12.56
CA VAL A 155 -10.53 23.49 11.97
C VAL A 155 -11.05 22.48 12.99
N VAL A 156 -10.16 21.80 13.71
CA VAL A 156 -10.54 20.78 14.71
C VAL A 156 -11.26 21.39 15.90
N LEU A 157 -10.75 22.51 16.43
CA LEU A 157 -11.39 23.20 17.55
C LEU A 157 -12.78 23.76 17.17
N LYS A 158 -12.95 24.25 15.94
CA LYS A 158 -14.26 24.63 15.40
C LYS A 158 -15.20 23.44 15.25
N ALA A 159 -14.70 22.28 14.79
CA ALA A 159 -15.49 21.05 14.69
C ALA A 159 -15.94 20.51 16.06
N ILE A 160 -15.12 20.71 17.09
CA ILE A 160 -15.48 20.45 18.50
C ILE A 160 -16.56 21.45 19.00
N GLY A 161 -16.75 22.58 18.30
CA GLY A 161 -17.81 23.55 18.56
C GLY A 161 -17.37 24.76 19.37
N PHE A 162 -16.07 25.05 19.42
CA PHE A 162 -15.58 26.33 19.93
C PHE A 162 -15.72 27.43 18.87
N ASP A 163 -15.88 28.68 19.32
CA ASP A 163 -15.63 29.85 18.48
C ASP A 163 -14.12 30.15 18.48
N VAL A 164 -13.48 30.14 17.32
CA VAL A 164 -12.02 30.23 17.21
C VAL A 164 -11.62 31.34 16.23
N THR A 165 -10.81 32.27 16.71
CA THR A 165 -10.28 33.41 15.97
C THR A 165 -8.76 33.29 15.82
N ASP A 166 -8.25 33.51 14.61
CA ASP A 166 -6.82 33.71 14.35
C ASP A 166 -6.42 35.11 14.81
N MET A 167 -5.41 35.19 15.67
CA MET A 167 -4.99 36.44 16.30
C MET A 167 -3.77 37.07 15.62
N ASP A 168 -3.07 36.34 14.74
CA ASP A 168 -1.92 36.83 13.97
C ASP A 168 -2.34 37.37 12.58
N ASP A 169 -3.52 37.00 12.07
CA ASP A 169 -4.02 37.52 10.79
C ASP A 169 -4.16 39.06 10.78
N GLY A 170 -3.41 39.70 9.88
CA GLY A 170 -3.47 41.14 9.62
C GLY A 170 -2.89 42.05 10.72
N ARG A 171 -2.19 41.53 11.75
CA ARG A 171 -1.64 42.33 12.86
C ARG A 171 -0.13 42.54 12.78
N ARG A 172 0.33 43.71 13.24
CA ARG A 172 1.76 44.03 13.41
C ARG A 172 2.34 43.57 14.74
N GLU A 173 1.51 43.53 15.78
CA GLU A 173 1.90 43.08 17.12
C GLU A 173 1.70 41.57 17.20
N LYS A 174 2.76 40.84 17.62
CA LYS A 174 2.70 39.39 17.78
C LYS A 174 1.90 39.03 19.01
N LEU A 175 0.79 38.33 18.83
CA LEU A 175 -0.05 37.77 19.89
C LEU A 175 0.12 36.24 19.92
N GLU A 176 -0.75 35.56 20.65
CA GLU A 176 -0.94 34.11 20.51
C GLU A 176 -1.43 33.75 19.09
N ASP A 177 -1.31 32.48 18.68
CA ASP A 177 -1.74 32.06 17.34
C ASP A 177 -3.29 32.05 17.23
N LEU A 178 -3.99 31.46 18.21
CA LEU A 178 -5.47 31.37 18.20
C LEU A 178 -6.09 31.81 19.52
N ARG A 179 -7.31 32.35 19.45
CA ARG A 179 -8.18 32.60 20.60
C ARG A 179 -9.45 31.75 20.49
N VAL A 180 -9.72 30.97 21.53
CA VAL A 180 -10.81 29.99 21.59
C VAL A 180 -11.83 30.44 22.62
N ARG A 181 -13.12 30.36 22.29
CA ARG A 181 -14.21 30.83 23.14
C ARG A 181 -15.37 29.83 23.22
N ASP A 182 -15.99 29.80 24.40
CA ASP A 182 -17.25 29.10 24.67
C ASP A 182 -18.06 29.90 25.70
N GLY A 183 -18.93 30.79 25.21
CA GLY A 183 -19.59 31.79 26.04
C GLY A 183 -18.59 32.80 26.63
N GLU A 184 -18.57 32.93 27.96
CA GLU A 184 -17.63 33.79 28.70
C GLU A 184 -16.27 33.12 28.96
N TRP A 185 -16.15 31.82 28.67
CA TRP A 185 -14.88 31.10 28.82
C TRP A 185 -14.00 31.39 27.60
N GLU A 186 -12.77 31.88 27.83
CA GLU A 186 -11.79 32.14 26.76
C GLU A 186 -10.44 31.48 27.05
N ALA A 187 -9.85 30.84 26.05
CA ALA A 187 -8.48 30.36 26.08
C ALA A 187 -7.62 31.04 25.01
N ILE A 188 -6.39 31.34 25.39
CA ILE A 188 -5.33 31.70 24.45
C ILE A 188 -4.58 30.44 24.03
N VAL A 189 -4.24 30.32 22.76
CA VAL A 189 -3.64 29.10 22.20
C VAL A 189 -2.41 29.44 21.38
N GLU A 190 -1.31 28.79 21.70
CA GLU A 190 -0.09 28.79 20.90
C GLU A 190 0.12 27.40 20.30
N VAL A 191 0.43 27.35 19.02
CA VAL A 191 0.59 26.13 18.22
C VAL A 191 2.02 26.06 17.70
N LYS A 192 2.70 24.93 17.93
CA LYS A 192 4.08 24.72 17.45
C LYS A 192 4.32 23.32 16.89
N GLY A 193 5.02 23.27 15.77
CA GLY A 193 5.51 22.03 15.16
C GLY A 193 7.01 21.87 15.35
N TYR A 194 7.44 20.69 15.82
CA TYR A 194 8.85 20.40 16.06
C TYR A 194 9.27 19.06 15.45
N THR A 195 10.48 19.04 14.89
CA THR A 195 11.16 17.78 14.54
C THR A 195 11.70 17.06 15.79
N ALA A 196 11.82 17.79 16.91
CA ALA A 196 12.19 17.31 18.24
C ALA A 196 11.01 17.41 19.23
N GLY A 197 11.28 17.33 20.54
CA GLY A 197 10.28 17.56 21.58
C GLY A 197 9.83 19.02 21.66
N GLY A 198 8.68 19.26 22.33
CA GLY A 198 8.24 20.61 22.70
C GLY A 198 9.27 21.35 23.56
N LYS A 199 9.16 22.67 23.65
CA LYS A 199 10.15 23.52 24.32
C LYS A 199 9.57 24.28 25.52
N PRO A 200 10.24 24.27 26.70
CA PRO A 200 9.81 25.07 27.85
C PRO A 200 9.75 26.58 27.58
N SER A 201 10.60 27.08 26.67
CA SER A 201 10.61 28.49 26.26
C SER A 201 9.26 28.95 25.69
N ASP A 202 8.49 28.05 25.09
CA ASP A 202 7.18 28.39 24.53
C ASP A 202 6.12 28.55 25.63
N LEU A 203 6.25 27.82 26.74
CA LEU A 203 5.38 28.01 27.91
C LEU A 203 5.55 29.44 28.48
N MET A 204 6.80 29.92 28.54
CA MET A 204 7.09 31.32 28.91
C MET A 204 6.52 32.32 27.91
N LYS A 205 6.55 31.99 26.60
CA LYS A 205 5.98 32.82 25.54
C LYS A 205 4.46 32.97 25.73
N ILE A 206 3.76 31.87 26.04
CA ILE A 206 2.33 31.86 26.31
C ILE A 206 1.99 32.65 27.57
N ALA A 207 2.77 32.49 28.64
CA ALA A 207 2.58 33.27 29.87
C ALA A 207 2.67 34.80 29.60
N ARG A 208 3.55 35.23 28.69
CA ARG A 208 3.62 36.63 28.25
C ARG A 208 2.34 37.06 27.52
N PHE A 209 1.77 36.21 26.66
CA PHE A 209 0.50 36.51 25.99
C PHE A 209 -0.67 36.56 26.96
N SER A 210 -0.69 35.70 27.97
CA SER A 210 -1.66 35.76 29.08
C SER A 210 -1.60 37.09 29.83
N ALA A 211 -0.40 37.61 30.10
CA ALA A 211 -0.23 38.92 30.72
C ALA A 211 -0.75 40.08 29.82
N LEU A 212 -0.50 40.01 28.50
CA LEU A 212 -1.04 41.00 27.55
C LEU A 212 -2.56 40.93 27.46
N TYR A 213 -3.14 39.71 27.42
CA TYR A 213 -4.57 39.50 27.49
C TYR A 213 -5.17 40.12 28.75
N ALA A 214 -4.56 39.86 29.92
CA ALA A 214 -5.04 40.39 31.19
C ALA A 214 -4.97 41.92 31.27
N ALA A 215 -3.95 42.54 30.66
CA ALA A 215 -3.85 43.99 30.56
C ALA A 215 -4.96 44.60 29.68
N ASP A 216 -5.28 43.96 28.55
CA ASP A 216 -6.33 44.40 27.62
C ASP A 216 -7.74 44.18 28.21
N LYS A 217 -8.02 42.97 28.71
CA LYS A 217 -9.34 42.54 29.18
C LYS A 217 -9.62 42.84 30.65
N ARG A 218 -8.59 43.25 31.41
CA ARG A 218 -8.63 43.46 32.87
C ARG A 218 -8.99 42.21 33.67
N LEU A 219 -8.85 41.03 33.07
CA LEU A 219 -9.08 39.71 33.66
C LEU A 219 -8.13 38.71 32.95
N PRO A 220 -7.53 37.74 33.67
CA PRO A 220 -6.80 36.65 33.01
C PRO A 220 -7.72 35.81 32.09
N PRO A 221 -7.15 35.12 31.09
CA PRO A 221 -7.90 34.14 30.31
C PRO A 221 -8.34 32.97 31.20
N SER A 222 -9.39 32.27 30.80
CA SER A 222 -9.89 31.08 31.52
C SER A 222 -8.94 29.89 31.40
N ALA A 223 -8.19 29.78 30.30
CA ALA A 223 -7.15 28.78 30.13
C ALA A 223 -6.04 29.25 29.17
N GLN A 224 -4.91 28.55 29.23
CA GLN A 224 -3.77 28.75 28.33
C GLN A 224 -3.41 27.42 27.67
N TRP A 225 -3.50 27.32 26.35
CA TRP A 225 -3.24 26.07 25.64
C TRP A 225 -1.97 26.13 24.81
N TYR A 226 -1.13 25.11 24.94
CA TYR A 226 0.05 24.88 24.12
C TYR A 226 -0.13 23.63 23.28
N VAL A 227 -0.46 23.79 22.00
CA VAL A 227 -0.68 22.68 21.08
C VAL A 227 0.61 22.36 20.35
N VAL A 228 1.07 21.10 20.43
CA VAL A 228 2.40 20.72 19.95
C VAL A 228 2.35 19.50 19.05
N ASN A 229 2.81 19.66 17.81
CA ASN A 229 3.17 18.56 16.92
C ASN A 229 4.67 18.23 17.10
N GLN A 230 5.02 17.52 18.17
CA GLN A 230 6.40 17.14 18.45
C GLN A 230 6.83 15.91 17.65
N PHE A 231 8.12 15.77 17.37
CA PHE A 231 8.71 14.67 16.59
C PHE A 231 7.94 14.38 15.29
N ARG A 232 7.50 15.43 14.57
CA ARG A 232 6.55 15.30 13.45
C ARG A 232 7.01 14.40 12.29
N GLU A 233 8.32 14.22 12.14
CA GLU A 233 8.94 13.36 11.12
C GLU A 233 8.97 11.88 11.50
N LYS A 234 8.57 11.54 12.74
CA LYS A 234 8.47 10.17 13.22
C LYS A 234 7.04 9.68 13.17
N ASP A 235 6.90 8.37 13.01
CA ASP A 235 5.65 7.64 13.18
C ASP A 235 4.99 8.08 14.51
N PRO A 236 3.73 8.56 14.49
CA PRO A 236 2.98 8.98 15.68
C PRO A 236 2.98 7.97 16.83
N SER A 237 2.95 6.67 16.53
CA SER A 237 2.96 5.59 17.52
C SER A 237 4.29 5.46 18.27
N GLN A 238 5.39 5.95 17.67
CA GLN A 238 6.75 5.87 18.21
C GLN A 238 7.20 7.17 18.90
N ARG A 239 6.37 8.22 18.90
CA ARG A 239 6.73 9.50 19.52
C ARG A 239 6.63 9.39 21.03
N ARG A 240 7.61 9.97 21.72
CA ARG A 240 7.64 10.06 23.20
C ARG A 240 6.44 10.86 23.72
N GLY A 241 6.14 10.76 25.00
CA GLY A 241 5.12 11.61 25.64
C GLY A 241 5.42 13.10 25.48
N LEU A 242 4.37 13.92 25.37
CA LEU A 242 4.51 15.37 25.24
C LEU A 242 5.28 15.93 26.44
N MET A 243 6.35 16.68 26.17
CA MET A 243 7.15 17.36 27.20
C MET A 243 7.63 16.42 28.33
N SER A 244 7.84 15.12 28.05
CA SER A 244 8.17 14.12 29.07
C SER A 244 9.45 14.41 29.87
N ASN A 245 10.35 15.24 29.32
CA ASN A 245 11.60 15.65 29.97
C ASN A 245 11.47 16.99 30.73
N HIS A 246 10.29 17.61 30.71
CA HIS A 246 10.02 18.97 31.21
C HIS A 246 8.76 18.99 32.08
N LEU A 247 8.53 17.93 32.85
CA LEU A 247 7.30 17.77 33.65
C LEU A 247 7.15 18.84 34.73
N GLU A 248 8.25 19.34 35.30
CA GLU A 248 8.23 20.44 36.28
C GLU A 248 7.74 21.75 35.64
N ASP A 249 8.21 22.07 34.43
CA ASP A 249 7.76 23.24 33.67
C ASP A 249 6.27 23.12 33.31
N VAL A 250 5.82 21.92 32.93
CA VAL A 250 4.40 21.65 32.65
C VAL A 250 3.54 21.76 33.90
N ALA A 251 4.02 21.29 35.05
CA ALA A 251 3.31 21.42 36.32
C ALA A 251 3.13 22.89 36.72
N ALA A 252 4.19 23.70 36.60
CA ALA A 252 4.11 25.15 36.84
C ALA A 252 3.14 25.84 35.86
N PHE A 253 3.13 25.42 34.59
CA PHE A 253 2.16 25.93 33.62
C PHE A 253 0.73 25.55 33.99
N ALA A 254 0.51 24.32 34.48
CA ALA A 254 -0.81 23.84 34.91
C ALA A 254 -1.41 24.66 36.06
N GLU A 255 -0.59 25.09 37.03
CA GLU A 255 -1.02 25.96 38.13
C GLU A 255 -1.60 27.30 37.62
N ALA A 256 -1.18 27.75 36.44
CA ALA A 256 -1.70 28.95 35.77
C ALA A 256 -2.85 28.64 34.79
N SER A 257 -3.61 27.55 35.00
CA SER A 257 -4.65 27.05 34.08
C SER A 257 -4.09 26.71 32.69
N GLY A 258 -2.85 26.23 32.66
CA GLY A 258 -2.15 25.82 31.46
C GLY A 258 -2.41 24.35 31.08
N LEU A 259 -2.54 24.10 29.79
CA LEU A 259 -2.71 22.76 29.21
C LEU A 259 -1.76 22.61 28.02
N VAL A 260 -0.94 21.56 28.03
CA VAL A 260 -0.14 21.15 26.88
C VAL A 260 -0.85 20.01 26.15
N ILE A 261 -1.05 20.17 24.85
CA ILE A 261 -1.88 19.28 24.02
C ILE A 261 -1.01 18.69 22.92
N ASP A 262 -0.88 17.36 22.89
CA ASP A 262 -0.22 16.66 21.80
C ASP A 262 -1.18 16.60 20.60
N THR A 263 -0.72 16.92 19.41
CA THR A 263 -1.59 16.84 18.22
C THR A 263 -2.05 15.41 17.92
N ARG A 264 -1.37 14.38 18.45
CA ARG A 264 -1.89 13.00 18.46
C ARG A 264 -3.17 12.87 19.26
N SER A 265 -3.25 13.51 20.43
CA SER A 265 -4.47 13.52 21.24
C SER A 265 -5.60 14.24 20.52
N LEU A 266 -5.33 15.37 19.85
CA LEU A 266 -6.33 16.07 19.03
C LEU A 266 -6.77 15.23 17.83
N PHE A 267 -5.86 14.53 17.18
CA PHE A 267 -6.18 13.64 16.07
C PHE A 267 -7.09 12.48 16.52
N SER A 268 -6.77 11.83 17.63
CA SER A 268 -7.63 10.79 18.21
C SER A 268 -9.00 11.33 18.64
N LEU A 269 -9.03 12.54 19.22
CA LEU A 269 -10.28 13.23 19.59
C LEU A 269 -11.15 13.53 18.36
N GLN A 270 -10.55 14.05 17.29
CA GLN A 270 -11.22 14.30 16.01
C GLN A 270 -11.79 12.99 15.42
N ARG A 271 -11.02 11.90 15.45
CA ARG A 271 -11.51 10.60 14.97
C ARG A 271 -12.69 10.08 15.78
N ALA A 272 -12.66 10.22 17.11
CA ALA A 272 -13.78 9.83 17.96
C ALA A 272 -15.06 10.63 17.64
N LEU A 273 -14.93 11.94 17.35
CA LEU A 273 -16.05 12.79 16.92
C LEU A 273 -16.60 12.34 15.56
N LEU A 274 -15.73 12.11 14.57
CA LEU A 274 -16.15 11.69 13.23
C LEU A 274 -16.82 10.30 13.23
N ARG A 275 -16.44 9.43 14.15
CA ARG A 275 -17.09 8.12 14.35
C ARG A 275 -18.41 8.20 15.13
N GLY A 276 -18.71 9.34 15.75
CA GLY A 276 -19.84 9.48 16.68
C GLY A 276 -19.64 8.75 18.02
N ASP A 277 -18.40 8.37 18.35
CA ASP A 277 -18.05 7.73 19.63
C ASP A 277 -17.97 8.78 20.77
N LEU A 278 -17.82 10.06 20.42
CA LEU A 278 -17.75 11.18 21.35
C LEU A 278 -18.59 12.34 20.83
N GLU A 279 -19.42 12.92 21.68
CA GLU A 279 -20.19 14.13 21.36
C GLU A 279 -19.31 15.39 21.42
N ALA A 280 -19.58 16.36 20.55
CA ALA A 280 -18.83 17.61 20.49
C ALA A 280 -18.84 18.38 21.83
N SER A 281 -19.97 18.38 22.54
CA SER A 281 -20.07 18.98 23.87
C SER A 281 -19.19 18.28 24.91
N ALA A 282 -19.11 16.95 24.88
CA ALA A 282 -18.24 16.19 25.77
C ALA A 282 -16.76 16.45 25.45
N ALA A 283 -16.38 16.52 24.17
CA ALA A 283 -15.04 16.90 23.75
C ALA A 283 -14.65 18.32 24.22
N ARG A 284 -15.58 19.30 24.15
CA ARG A 284 -15.35 20.65 24.70
C ARG A 284 -15.09 20.62 26.19
N GLU A 285 -15.94 19.95 26.96
CA GLU A 285 -15.79 19.89 28.41
C GLU A 285 -14.51 19.16 28.85
N LEU A 286 -14.08 18.12 28.12
CA LEU A 286 -12.78 17.47 28.34
C LEU A 286 -11.62 18.44 28.17
N LEU A 287 -11.62 19.26 27.11
CA LEU A 287 -10.56 20.24 26.88
C LEU A 287 -10.61 21.41 27.88
N LYS A 288 -11.80 21.89 28.22
CA LYS A 288 -11.98 23.03 29.15
C LYS A 288 -11.59 22.71 30.59
N SER A 289 -11.83 21.47 31.03
CA SER A 289 -11.55 21.03 32.41
C SER A 289 -10.13 20.49 32.61
N ALA A 290 -9.38 20.23 31.52
CA ALA A 290 -8.04 19.69 31.61
C ALA A 290 -6.97 20.77 31.90
N THR A 291 -5.98 20.39 32.69
CA THR A 291 -4.74 21.15 32.94
C THR A 291 -3.54 20.19 32.93
N GLY A 292 -2.32 20.69 32.72
CA GLY A 292 -1.13 19.86 32.64
C GLY A 292 -0.97 19.24 31.26
N VAL A 293 -0.90 17.92 31.14
CA VAL A 293 -0.78 17.23 29.83
C VAL A 293 -2.13 16.67 29.42
N PHE A 294 -2.62 17.05 28.24
CA PHE A 294 -3.81 16.46 27.65
C PHE A 294 -3.48 15.13 26.98
N ALA A 295 -4.07 14.06 27.51
CA ALA A 295 -4.03 12.73 26.92
C ALA A 295 -5.45 12.30 26.56
N PHE A 296 -5.67 11.94 25.29
CA PHE A 296 -6.90 11.32 24.85
C PHE A 296 -6.58 10.07 24.02
N THR A 297 -7.09 8.93 24.47
CA THR A 297 -7.04 7.66 23.75
C THR A 297 -8.48 7.17 23.63
N SER A 298 -8.93 6.86 22.42
CA SER A 298 -10.21 6.20 22.23
C SER A 298 -10.06 4.72 22.59
N ASP A 299 -11.02 4.15 23.33
CA ASP A 299 -11.02 2.71 23.70
C ASP A 299 -11.16 1.75 22.50
N ARG A 300 -11.27 2.29 21.27
CA ARG A 300 -11.48 1.54 20.01
C ARG A 300 -10.34 1.69 19.00
N ASP A 301 -9.20 2.23 19.40
CA ASP A 301 -8.02 2.35 18.54
C ASP A 301 -7.02 1.20 18.69
#